data_AF-A0A444Z3M9-F1
#
_entry.id   AF-A0A444Z3M9-F1
#
_cell.length_a   1.000
_cell.length_b   1.000
_cell.length_c   1.000
_cell.angle_alpha   90.00
_cell.angle_beta   90.00
_cell.angle_gamma   90.00
#
_symmetry.space_group_name_H-M   'P 1'
#
loop_
_entity.id
_entity.type
_entity.pdbx_description
1 polymer ?
#
loop_
_entity_poly.entity_id
_entity_poly.type
_entity_poly.pdbx_seq_one_letter_code
_entity_poly.pdbx_strand_id
1 'polypeptide(L)'
;MAPAASSSSWVQQLSSLDWHQESYPAFNDFSAVPFFALLFPSVRFFLDRFVFEKVARRLIFGKGHEKLDLQTDERRKKIRKFKESAWKCVYFLSAEIFALSVTYNEPWFTNTIYFWVGPGNQIWPDQKIK
;
A
#
# COMPACT_ATOMS: atom_id res chain seq x y z
N MET A 1 13.98 -18.91 -33.26
CA MET A 1 12.63 -18.82 -32.66
C MET A 1 12.82 -18.91 -31.15
N ALA A 2 12.65 -17.80 -30.43
CA ALA A 2 13.07 -17.65 -29.03
C ALA A 2 11.99 -18.15 -28.03
N PRO A 3 12.36 -18.62 -26.82
CA PRO A 3 11.41 -19.09 -25.83
C PRO A 3 10.94 -17.94 -24.92
N ALA A 4 9.63 -17.71 -24.84
CA ALA A 4 8.98 -16.80 -23.90
C ALA A 4 8.24 -17.64 -22.83
N ALA A 5 8.95 -18.08 -21.80
CA ALA A 5 8.40 -18.94 -20.74
C ALA A 5 8.88 -18.55 -19.33
N SER A 6 8.90 -17.26 -19.01
CA SER A 6 9.28 -16.75 -17.68
C SER A 6 8.14 -16.04 -16.93
N SER A 7 6.99 -15.80 -17.56
CA SER A 7 5.92 -14.98 -16.97
C SER A 7 4.95 -15.76 -16.07
N SER A 8 4.91 -17.10 -16.14
CA SER A 8 3.94 -17.93 -15.41
C SER A 8 4.45 -18.55 -14.10
N SER A 9 5.76 -18.66 -13.89
CA SER A 9 6.34 -19.29 -12.69
C SER A 9 6.09 -18.47 -11.41
N TRP A 10 6.24 -17.15 -11.49
CA TRP A 10 6.05 -16.24 -10.36
C TRP A 10 4.60 -16.20 -9.86
N VAL A 11 3.63 -16.31 -10.78
CA VAL A 11 2.20 -16.32 -10.43
C VAL A 11 1.86 -17.58 -9.65
N GLN A 12 2.39 -18.74 -10.06
CA GLN A 12 2.20 -20.00 -9.33
C GLN A 12 2.87 -19.97 -7.94
N GLN A 13 4.05 -19.37 -7.85
CA GLN A 13 4.78 -19.21 -6.59
C GLN A 13 4.10 -18.24 -5.61
N LEU A 14 3.41 -17.21 -6.11
CA LEU A 14 2.58 -16.31 -5.31
C LEU A 14 1.28 -17.00 -4.84
N SER A 15 0.70 -17.88 -5.66
CA SER A 15 -0.51 -18.63 -5.29
C SER A 15 -0.26 -19.79 -4.32
N SER A 16 0.96 -20.33 -4.26
CA SER A 16 1.34 -21.37 -3.28
C SER A 16 1.69 -20.81 -1.90
N LEU A 17 1.75 -19.48 -1.76
CA LEU A 17 1.91 -18.84 -0.46
C LEU A 17 0.57 -18.94 0.25
N ASP A 18 0.44 -19.86 1.21
CA ASP A 18 -0.75 -20.01 2.05
C ASP A 18 -0.88 -18.79 2.97
N TRP A 19 -1.46 -17.70 2.45
CA TRP A 19 -1.76 -16.48 3.22
C TRP A 19 -2.77 -16.72 4.36
N HIS A 20 -3.44 -17.89 4.37
CA HIS A 20 -4.35 -18.34 5.42
C HIS A 20 -3.69 -19.14 6.55
N GLN A 21 -2.39 -19.45 6.47
CA GLN A 21 -1.68 -20.15 7.54
C GLN A 21 -1.38 -19.20 8.70
N GLU A 22 -2.23 -19.23 9.73
CA GLU A 22 -1.98 -18.54 11.00
C GLU A 22 -0.91 -19.30 11.79
N SER A 23 0.28 -18.70 11.89
CA SER A 23 1.38 -19.20 12.73
C SER A 23 1.53 -18.35 13.99
N TYR A 24 1.90 -18.98 15.10
CA TYR A 24 2.24 -18.24 16.32
C TYR A 24 3.48 -17.38 16.09
N PRO A 25 3.56 -16.18 16.70
CA PRO A 25 4.68 -15.28 16.52
C PRO A 25 5.99 -15.96 16.94
N ALA A 26 6.91 -16.06 15.99
CA ALA A 26 8.21 -16.68 16.17
C ALA A 26 9.31 -15.62 16.20
N PHE A 27 10.43 -15.91 16.85
CA PHE A 27 11.57 -15.00 16.86
C PHE A 27 12.10 -14.68 15.46
N ASN A 28 11.91 -15.59 14.50
CA ASN A 28 12.30 -15.40 13.11
C ASN A 28 11.51 -14.27 12.41
N ASP A 29 10.31 -13.92 12.89
CA ASP A 29 9.49 -12.84 12.32
C ASP A 29 10.13 -11.46 12.52
N PHE A 30 10.99 -11.32 13.54
CA PHE A 30 11.76 -10.09 13.77
C PHE A 30 12.76 -9.81 12.65
N SER A 31 13.13 -10.79 11.82
CA SER A 31 13.99 -10.57 10.65
C SER A 31 13.38 -9.62 9.62
N ALA A 32 12.05 -9.49 9.60
CA ALA A 32 11.36 -8.55 8.71
C ALA A 32 11.50 -7.08 9.17
N VAL A 33 11.77 -6.84 10.47
CA VAL A 33 11.89 -5.49 11.04
C VAL A 33 12.98 -4.65 10.36
N PRO A 34 14.25 -5.10 10.24
CA PRO A 34 15.28 -4.33 9.55
C PRO A 34 14.95 -4.14 8.05
N PHE A 35 14.29 -5.11 7.42
CA PHE A 35 13.85 -4.99 6.03
C PHE A 35 12.83 -3.85 5.88
N PHE A 36 11.77 -3.83 6.69
CA PHE A 36 10.78 -2.75 6.67
C PHE A 36 11.38 -1.40 7.07
N ALA A 37 12.29 -1.39 8.05
CA ALA A 37 12.99 -0.18 8.49
C ALA A 37 13.79 0.49 7.36
N LEU A 38 14.37 -0.30 6.44
CA LEU A 38 15.07 0.21 5.26
C LEU A 38 14.13 0.48 4.07
N LEU A 39 13.09 -0.32 3.92
CA LEU A 39 12.15 -0.21 2.81
C LEU A 39 11.31 1.07 2.90
N PHE A 40 10.81 1.43 4.09
CA PHE A 40 10.02 2.66 4.29
C PHE A 40 10.72 3.94 3.81
N PRO A 41 11.94 4.27 4.27
CA PRO A 41 12.65 5.47 3.80
C PRO A 41 13.06 5.35 2.32
N SER A 42 13.37 4.15 1.83
CA SER A 42 13.71 3.91 0.42
C SER A 42 12.53 4.21 -0.51
N VAL A 43 11.35 3.68 -0.19
CA VAL A 43 10.10 3.92 -0.93
C VAL A 43 9.73 5.40 -0.87
N ARG A 44 9.82 6.03 0.31
CA ARG A 44 9.59 7.47 0.47
C ARG A 44 10.50 8.29 -0.45
N PHE A 45 11.81 8.01 -0.43
CA PHE A 45 12.78 8.70 -1.25
C PHE A 45 12.52 8.50 -2.75
N PHE A 46 12.18 7.28 -3.15
CA PHE A 46 11.86 6.95 -4.53
C PHE A 46 10.62 7.69 -5.04
N LEU A 47 9.51 7.68 -4.27
CA LEU A 47 8.29 8.41 -4.59
C LEU A 47 8.53 9.93 -4.67
N ASP A 48 9.25 10.49 -3.70
CA ASP A 48 9.55 11.93 -3.65
C ASP A 48 10.39 12.40 -4.84
N ARG A 49 11.34 11.57 -5.30
CA ARG A 49 12.29 11.92 -6.36
C ARG A 49 11.79 11.57 -7.76
N PHE A 50 11.15 10.42 -7.94
CA PHE A 50 10.74 9.95 -9.26
C PHE A 50 9.30 10.32 -9.60
N VAL A 51 8.36 10.21 -8.66
CA VAL A 51 6.94 10.43 -8.97
C VAL A 51 6.60 11.89 -8.74
N PHE A 52 6.72 12.39 -7.50
CA PHE A 52 6.21 13.71 -7.17
C PHE A 52 7.01 14.83 -7.85
N GLU A 53 8.32 14.69 -8.00
CA GLU A 53 9.10 15.70 -8.72
C GLU A 53 8.78 15.72 -10.22
N LYS A 54 8.66 14.55 -10.87
CA LYS A 54 8.30 14.49 -12.31
C LYS A 54 6.88 15.00 -12.53
N VAL A 55 5.93 14.60 -11.69
CA VAL A 55 4.53 15.05 -11.77
C VAL A 55 4.44 16.55 -11.52
N ALA A 56 5.06 17.07 -10.46
CA ALA A 56 5.04 18.50 -10.18
C ALA A 56 5.74 19.31 -11.27
N ARG A 57 6.87 18.81 -11.80
CA ARG A 57 7.56 19.42 -12.95
C ARG A 57 6.64 19.42 -14.18
N ARG A 58 5.96 18.32 -14.48
CA ARG A 58 5.05 18.21 -15.62
C ARG A 58 3.81 19.12 -15.47
N LEU A 59 3.27 19.24 -14.25
CA LEU A 59 2.10 20.06 -13.96
C LEU A 59 2.43 21.56 -13.98
N ILE A 60 3.65 21.95 -13.60
CA ILE A 60 4.07 23.36 -13.45
C ILE A 60 4.82 23.88 -14.69
N PHE A 61 5.56 23.04 -15.43
CA PHE A 61 6.23 23.41 -16.69
C PHE A 61 5.24 23.41 -17.89
N GLY A 62 4.07 24.01 -17.72
CA GLY A 62 3.32 24.54 -18.85
C GLY A 62 4.13 25.68 -19.49
N LYS A 63 4.31 25.64 -20.81
CA LYS A 63 5.01 26.64 -21.66
C LYS A 63 4.93 28.07 -21.08
N GLY A 64 6.02 28.59 -20.53
CA GLY A 64 6.03 29.94 -19.96
C GLY A 64 7.35 30.27 -19.26
N HIS A 65 8.40 30.42 -20.05
CA HIS A 65 9.68 31.00 -19.64
C HIS A 65 9.58 32.51 -19.75
N GLU A 66 9.59 33.26 -18.63
CA GLU A 66 10.20 34.61 -18.63
C GLU A 66 10.29 35.29 -17.25
N LYS A 67 9.36 35.04 -16.32
CA LYS A 67 9.39 35.72 -14.99
C LYS A 67 10.09 34.86 -13.95
N LEU A 68 11.42 34.78 -14.01
CA LEU A 68 12.18 33.61 -13.51
C LEU A 68 12.54 33.56 -12.02
N ASP A 69 12.57 34.65 -11.23
CA ASP A 69 13.06 34.54 -9.83
C ASP A 69 11.96 34.46 -8.75
N LEU A 70 11.07 35.46 -8.66
CA LEU A 70 9.98 35.44 -7.65
C LEU A 70 8.97 34.30 -7.87
N GLN A 71 8.67 33.99 -9.14
CA GLN A 71 7.85 32.82 -9.47
C GLN A 71 8.57 31.50 -9.18
N THR A 72 9.90 31.46 -9.25
CA THR A 72 10.63 30.21 -8.97
C THR A 72 10.55 29.86 -7.49
N ASP A 73 10.63 30.84 -6.60
CA ASP A 73 10.48 30.59 -5.16
C ASP A 73 9.04 30.21 -4.79
N GLU A 74 8.05 30.90 -5.35
CA GLU A 74 6.64 30.51 -5.19
C GLU A 74 6.33 29.14 -5.81
N ARG A 75 6.96 28.79 -6.94
CA ARG A 75 6.86 27.44 -7.54
C ARG A 75 7.53 26.39 -6.67
N ARG A 76 8.70 26.65 -6.10
CA ARG A 76 9.39 25.73 -5.17
C ARG A 76 8.52 25.48 -3.94
N LYS A 77 7.91 26.53 -3.38
CA LYS A 77 6.93 26.39 -2.27
C LYS A 77 5.73 25.53 -2.67
N LYS A 78 5.15 25.76 -3.86
CA LYS A 78 4.04 24.94 -4.40
C LYS A 78 4.45 23.49 -4.61
N ILE A 79 5.63 23.23 -5.16
CA ILE A 79 6.17 21.87 -5.34
C ILE A 79 6.35 21.19 -3.99
N ARG A 80 6.89 21.89 -2.99
CA ARG A 80 7.06 21.34 -1.64
C ARG A 80 5.70 20.99 -1.01
N LYS A 81 4.72 21.88 -1.08
CA LYS A 81 3.35 21.61 -0.59
C LYS A 81 2.69 20.46 -1.33
N PHE A 82 2.86 20.38 -2.65
CA PHE A 82 2.34 19.27 -3.45
C PHE A 82 2.98 17.94 -3.05
N LYS A 83 4.30 17.91 -2.83
CA LYS A 83 5.01 16.72 -2.33
C LYS A 83 4.48 16.28 -0.96
N GLU A 84 4.27 17.23 -0.05
CA GLU A 84 3.69 16.96 1.26
C GLU A 84 2.27 16.37 1.17
N SER A 85 1.40 16.92 0.30
CA SER A 85 0.05 16.38 0.11
C SER A 85 0.04 15.04 -0.61
N ALA A 86 0.92 14.86 -1.60
CA ALA A 86 1.00 13.63 -2.37
C ALA A 86 1.50 12.47 -1.50
N TRP A 87 2.48 12.72 -0.62
CA TRP A 87 2.90 11.73 0.38
C TRP A 87 1.74 11.32 1.30
N LYS A 88 0.96 12.30 1.81
CA LYS A 88 -0.22 12.00 2.63
C LYS A 88 -1.23 11.14 1.87
N CYS A 89 -1.53 11.52 0.62
CA CYS A 89 -2.45 10.77 -0.23
C CYS A 89 -2.00 9.33 -0.45
N VAL A 90 -0.72 9.10 -0.80
CA VAL A 90 -0.18 7.74 -0.97
C VAL A 90 -0.25 6.94 0.33
N TYR A 91 0.04 7.57 1.47
CA TYR A 91 -0.08 6.91 2.77
C TYR A 91 -1.51 6.42 3.04
N PHE A 92 -2.50 7.31 2.92
CA PHE A 92 -3.91 6.94 3.13
C PHE A 92 -4.41 5.91 2.13
N LEU A 93 -4.12 6.08 0.83
CA LEU A 93 -4.51 5.10 -0.19
C LEU A 93 -3.86 3.74 0.05
N SER A 94 -2.59 3.70 0.46
CA SER A 94 -1.92 2.43 0.76
C SER A 94 -2.57 1.72 1.95
N ALA A 95 -2.97 2.46 2.98
CA ALA A 95 -3.67 1.91 4.14
C ALA A 95 -5.08 1.42 3.75
N GLU A 96 -5.80 2.16 2.90
CA GLU A 96 -7.10 1.74 2.38
C GLU A 96 -7.00 0.48 1.52
N ILE A 97 -6.05 0.43 0.59
CA ILE A 97 -5.81 -0.75 -0.26
C ILE A 97 -5.43 -1.94 0.61
N PHE A 98 -4.57 -1.74 1.62
CA PHE A 98 -4.18 -2.80 2.55
C PHE A 98 -5.38 -3.32 3.35
N ALA A 99 -6.17 -2.41 3.94
CA ALA A 99 -7.38 -2.76 4.66
C ALA A 99 -8.34 -3.54 3.76
N LEU A 100 -8.62 -3.05 2.55
CA LEU A 100 -9.45 -3.73 1.58
C LEU A 100 -8.89 -5.10 1.20
N SER A 101 -7.58 -5.22 0.99
CA SER A 101 -6.94 -6.48 0.61
C SER A 101 -7.05 -7.54 1.72
N VAL A 102 -6.87 -7.13 2.97
CA VAL A 102 -7.03 -8.03 4.13
C VAL A 102 -8.50 -8.42 4.30
N THR A 103 -9.42 -7.47 4.18
CA THR A 103 -10.85 -7.76 4.39
C THR A 103 -11.51 -8.44 3.19
N TYR A 104 -10.96 -8.36 1.99
CA TYR A 104 -11.60 -8.85 0.77
C TYR A 104 -11.83 -10.36 0.79
N ASN A 105 -10.89 -11.13 1.35
CA ASN A 105 -10.97 -12.59 1.40
C ASN A 105 -11.88 -13.09 2.53
N GLU A 106 -12.40 -12.20 3.37
CA GLU A 106 -13.12 -12.60 4.56
C GLU A 106 -14.63 -12.73 4.30
N PRO A 107 -15.25 -13.86 4.69
CA PRO A 107 -16.66 -14.13 4.40
C PRO A 107 -17.62 -13.11 5.03
N TRP A 108 -17.22 -12.48 6.14
CA TRP A 108 -18.01 -11.44 6.80
C TRP A 108 -18.01 -10.09 6.07
N PHE A 109 -17.09 -9.86 5.12
CA PHE A 109 -17.04 -8.62 4.35
C PHE A 109 -18.19 -8.53 3.32
N THR A 110 -18.60 -9.67 2.76
CA THR A 110 -19.70 -9.74 1.80
C THR A 110 -21.06 -10.00 2.47
N ASN A 111 -21.05 -10.75 3.57
CA ASN A 111 -22.25 -11.19 4.26
C ASN A 111 -22.16 -10.83 5.76
N THR A 112 -22.88 -9.77 6.14
CA THR A 112 -22.93 -9.28 7.52
C THR A 112 -23.48 -10.30 8.53
N ILE A 113 -24.12 -11.37 8.07
CA ILE A 113 -24.59 -12.48 8.89
C ILE A 113 -23.41 -13.21 9.56
N TYR A 114 -22.28 -13.39 8.85
CA TYR A 114 -21.10 -14.09 9.40
C TYR A 114 -20.39 -13.30 10.49
N PHE A 115 -20.67 -12.00 10.64
CA PHE A 115 -20.16 -11.21 11.77
C PHE A 115 -20.74 -11.68 13.11
N TRP A 116 -21.94 -12.27 13.08
CA TRP A 116 -22.69 -12.70 14.27
C TRP A 116 -22.60 -14.21 14.53
N VAL A 117 -21.88 -14.94 13.68
CA VAL A 117 -21.63 -16.38 13.82
C VAL A 117 -20.35 -16.59 14.62
N GLY A 118 -20.49 -17.08 15.85
CA GLY A 118 -19.36 -17.50 16.67
C GLY A 118 -18.84 -18.89 16.26
N PRO A 119 -17.71 -19.35 16.84
CA PRO A 119 -17.17 -20.68 16.55
C PRO A 119 -18.22 -21.79 16.77
N GLY A 120 -18.52 -22.56 15.72
CA GLY A 120 -19.59 -23.57 15.68
C GLY A 120 -20.89 -23.06 15.01
N ASN A 121 -22.06 -23.54 15.47
CA ASN A 121 -23.39 -23.10 15.00
C ASN A 121 -23.99 -22.01 15.92
N GLN A 122 -23.16 -21.27 16.64
CA GLN A 122 -23.63 -20.38 17.71
C GLN A 122 -23.83 -18.97 17.18
N ILE A 123 -25.08 -18.51 17.20
CA ILE A 123 -25.51 -17.24 16.62
C ILE A 123 -25.82 -16.29 17.78
N TRP A 124 -25.31 -15.06 17.74
CA TRP A 124 -25.69 -14.03 18.70
C TRP A 124 -27.23 -13.85 18.71
N PRO A 125 -27.93 -13.79 19.86
CA PRO A 125 -27.44 -13.49 21.22
C PRO A 125 -27.08 -14.70 22.10
N ASP A 126 -27.27 -15.95 21.66
CA ASP A 126 -27.14 -17.15 22.50
C ASP A 126 -25.71 -17.74 22.53
N GLN A 127 -24.69 -16.86 22.63
CA GLN A 127 -23.30 -17.30 22.77
C GLN A 127 -23.02 -17.73 24.21
N LYS A 128 -22.90 -19.04 24.45
CA LYS A 128 -22.44 -19.59 25.73
C LYS A 128 -20.92 -19.73 25.71
N ILE A 129 -20.23 -18.91 26.50
CA ILE A 129 -18.80 -19.04 26.75
C ILE A 129 -18.58 -20.30 27.59
N LYS A 130 -17.64 -21.16 27.20
CA LYS A 130 -17.30 -22.39 27.92
C LYS A 130 -16.21 -22.13 28.96
#